data_AF-A0A496WAQ7-F1
#
_entry.id   AF-A0A496WAQ7-F1
#
_cell.length_a   1.000
_cell.length_b   1.000
_cell.length_c   1.000
_cell.angle_alpha   90.00
_cell.angle_beta   90.00
_cell.angle_gamma   90.00
#
_symmetry.space_group_name_H-M   'P 1'
#
loop_
_entity.id
_entity.type
_entity.pdbx_description
1 polymer ?
#
loop_
_entity_poly.entity_id
_entity_poly.type
_entity_poly.pdbx_seq_one_letter_code
_entity_poly.pdbx_strand_id
1 'polypeptide(L)'
;MLHTLVLQSHRQPLPYPWLESCLDSVSRWAETNNFDYRFIGDELFESIPALLLEKTAQQKVIAADLARLHALQDGFRQGYATVIWCDADFLIFNPVEFVLPDSSYALGREVWVQNDTNNRLRAYRKVHNAFLMFRAGNNFLDFYTETAERLLDLNSGTMPPQFIGPKLLTALHNIALCPVMETAGMLSPLVIRDLIKGQGAALDLFRRESPVRICAANLSSSLTEKEGISDEDMGLLIEVLMESVPSPLAGEG
;
A
#
# COMPACT_ATOMS: atom_id res chain seq x y z
N MET A 1 -12.20 -0.74 23.67
CA MET A 1 -11.80 -0.88 22.25
C MET A 1 -10.33 -0.54 22.17
N LEU A 2 -9.54 -1.30 21.42
CA LEU A 2 -8.13 -0.98 21.20
C LEU A 2 -8.07 0.24 20.26
N HIS A 3 -7.33 1.27 20.65
CA HIS A 3 -7.23 2.52 19.89
C HIS A 3 -6.41 2.30 18.62
N THR A 4 -7.00 2.50 17.46
CA THR A 4 -6.35 2.30 16.15
C THR A 4 -6.08 3.63 15.47
N LEU A 5 -4.87 3.81 14.94
CA LEU A 5 -4.47 4.94 14.10
C LEU A 5 -4.24 4.49 12.65
N VAL A 6 -4.84 5.19 11.70
CA VAL A 6 -4.61 5.04 10.27
C VAL A 6 -3.86 6.26 9.75
N LEU A 7 -2.75 6.00 9.06
CA LEU A 7 -1.84 7.00 8.53
C LEU A 7 -1.81 6.94 7.00
N GLN A 8 -1.92 8.11 6.37
CA GLN A 8 -1.56 8.32 4.97
C GLN A 8 -0.66 9.54 4.87
N SER A 9 0.15 9.61 3.83
CA SER A 9 1.00 10.78 3.60
C SER A 9 1.20 11.08 2.13
N HIS A 10 1.19 12.37 1.80
CA HIS A 10 1.59 12.87 0.51
C HIS A 10 1.95 14.36 0.60
N ARG A 11 2.81 14.84 -0.31
CA ARG A 11 3.03 16.29 -0.48
C ARG A 11 1.72 17.01 -0.82
N GLN A 12 1.62 18.27 -0.40
CA GLN A 12 0.53 19.18 -0.75
C GLN A 12 1.07 20.36 -1.58
N PRO A 13 0.36 20.80 -2.65
CA PRO A 13 -0.84 20.19 -3.22
C PRO A 13 -0.56 18.80 -3.84
N LEU A 14 -1.60 17.97 -3.92
CA LEU A 14 -1.54 16.65 -4.55
C LEU A 14 -1.18 16.78 -6.04
N PRO A 15 -0.38 15.85 -6.59
CA PRO A 15 0.03 15.85 -8.00
C PRO A 15 -1.11 15.52 -8.96
N TYR A 16 -2.04 14.67 -8.54
CA TYR A 16 -3.13 14.17 -9.37
C TYR A 16 -4.46 14.27 -8.60
N PRO A 17 -5.56 14.75 -9.22
CA PRO A 17 -6.85 14.91 -8.54
C PRO A 17 -7.42 13.59 -7.99
N TRP A 18 -7.22 12.47 -8.71
CA TRP A 18 -7.78 11.17 -8.33
C TRP A 18 -7.20 10.62 -7.00
N LEU A 19 -6.06 11.14 -6.53
CA LEU A 19 -5.53 10.80 -5.20
C LEU A 19 -6.48 11.22 -4.07
N GLU A 20 -7.26 12.30 -4.25
CA GLU A 20 -8.25 12.72 -3.26
C GLU A 20 -9.27 11.61 -2.98
N SER A 21 -9.69 10.88 -4.02
CA SER A 21 -10.60 9.74 -3.86
C SER A 21 -9.98 8.58 -3.07
N CYS A 22 -8.67 8.36 -3.22
CA CYS A 22 -7.94 7.36 -2.44
C CYS A 22 -7.88 7.77 -0.96
N LEU A 23 -7.49 9.02 -0.68
CA LEU A 23 -7.44 9.56 0.68
C LEU A 23 -8.83 9.54 1.36
N ASP A 24 -9.86 9.96 0.65
CA ASP A 24 -11.25 9.94 1.11
C ASP A 24 -11.72 8.53 1.44
N SER A 25 -11.39 7.54 0.61
CA SER A 25 -11.80 6.15 0.83
C SER A 25 -11.23 5.58 2.13
N VAL A 26 -9.97 5.88 2.43
CA VAL A 26 -9.29 5.42 3.65
C VAL A 26 -9.78 6.18 4.87
N SER A 27 -9.95 7.50 4.77
CA SER A 27 -10.51 8.33 5.84
C SER A 27 -11.92 7.89 6.24
N ARG A 28 -12.81 7.66 5.26
CA ARG A 28 -14.18 7.17 5.51
C ARG A 28 -14.20 5.76 6.10
N TRP A 29 -13.31 4.88 5.64
CA TRP A 29 -13.18 3.54 6.23
C TRP A 29 -12.71 3.61 7.68
N ALA A 30 -11.74 4.48 8.00
CA ALA A 30 -11.30 4.72 9.37
C ALA A 30 -12.44 5.23 10.25
N GLU A 31 -13.18 6.25 9.79
CA GLU A 31 -14.34 6.82 10.50
C GLU A 31 -15.41 5.76 10.78
N THR A 32 -15.77 4.96 9.77
CA THR A 32 -16.79 3.90 9.89
C THR A 32 -16.40 2.84 10.93
N ASN A 33 -15.10 2.59 11.10
CA ASN A 33 -14.58 1.63 12.06
C ASN A 33 -14.23 2.26 13.43
N ASN A 34 -14.50 3.57 13.62
CA ASN A 34 -14.09 4.33 14.81
C ASN A 34 -12.56 4.29 15.05
N PHE A 35 -11.79 4.36 13.97
CA PHE A 35 -10.35 4.53 14.01
C PHE A 35 -10.00 6.01 13.87
N ASP A 36 -8.90 6.43 14.48
CA ASP A 36 -8.37 7.76 14.22
C ASP A 36 -7.66 7.76 12.86
N TYR A 37 -7.85 8.82 12.09
CA TYR A 37 -7.19 9.04 10.82
C TYR A 37 -6.28 10.26 10.90
N ARG A 38 -5.06 10.14 10.38
CA ARG A 38 -4.12 11.25 10.28
C ARG A 38 -3.44 11.24 8.91
N PHE A 39 -3.63 12.34 8.19
CA PHE A 39 -2.85 12.67 7.01
C PHE A 39 -1.59 13.43 7.43
N ILE A 40 -0.44 13.06 6.86
CA ILE A 40 0.86 13.70 7.12
C ILE A 40 1.38 14.30 5.81
N GLY A 41 1.74 15.58 5.81
CA GLY A 41 2.39 16.25 4.69
C GLY A 41 3.89 15.95 4.58
N ASP A 42 4.67 16.93 4.13
CA ASP A 42 6.12 16.81 4.01
C ASP A 42 6.82 16.68 5.38
N GLU A 43 6.14 17.03 6.48
CA GLU A 43 6.62 16.81 7.85
C GLU A 43 6.88 15.32 8.17
N LEU A 44 6.39 14.39 7.34
CA LEU A 44 6.75 12.97 7.41
C LEU A 44 8.28 12.77 7.48
N PHE A 45 9.02 13.57 6.71
CA PHE A 45 10.47 13.45 6.58
C PHE A 45 11.26 14.06 7.75
N GLU A 46 10.63 14.78 8.68
CA GLU A 46 11.32 15.39 9.83
C GLU A 46 11.96 14.34 10.76
N SER A 47 11.41 13.12 10.74
CA SER A 47 11.94 11.99 11.51
C SER A 47 13.17 11.33 10.89
N ILE A 48 13.56 11.71 9.66
CA ILE A 48 14.67 11.06 8.94
C ILE A 48 15.97 11.85 9.16
N PRO A 49 17.07 11.19 9.56
CA PRO A 49 18.38 11.82 9.66
C PRO A 49 18.80 12.52 8.36
N ALA A 50 19.36 13.73 8.46
CA ALA A 50 19.75 14.54 7.31
C ALA A 50 20.69 13.81 6.34
N LEU A 51 21.62 12.99 6.87
CA LEU A 51 22.54 12.18 6.06
C LEU A 51 21.79 11.14 5.21
N LEU A 52 20.73 10.52 5.74
CA LEU A 52 19.90 9.57 5.00
C LEU A 52 19.01 10.27 3.97
N LEU A 53 18.49 11.46 4.28
CA LEU A 53 17.77 12.29 3.31
C LEU A 53 18.67 12.66 2.12
N GLU A 54 19.91 13.07 2.37
CA GLU A 54 20.89 13.35 1.31
C GLU A 54 21.19 12.10 0.48
N LYS A 55 21.47 10.98 1.15
CA LYS A 55 21.76 9.69 0.52
C LYS A 55 20.63 9.17 -0.38
N THR A 56 19.39 9.51 -0.05
CA THR A 56 18.19 9.09 -0.77
C THR A 56 17.60 10.19 -1.65
N ALA A 57 18.27 11.34 -1.80
CA ALA A 57 17.73 12.50 -2.50
C ALA A 57 17.29 12.21 -3.95
N GLN A 58 18.00 11.31 -4.64
CA GLN A 58 17.68 10.87 -6.01
C GLN A 58 16.52 9.86 -6.08
N GLN A 59 16.14 9.26 -4.96
CA GLN A 59 15.06 8.28 -4.84
C GLN A 59 14.30 8.48 -3.54
N LYS A 60 13.55 9.58 -3.46
CA LYS A 60 12.78 9.98 -2.26
C LYS A 60 11.83 8.91 -1.74
N VAL A 61 11.38 7.98 -2.58
CA VAL A 61 10.58 6.82 -2.16
C VAL A 61 11.27 5.98 -1.10
N ILE A 62 12.60 5.88 -1.13
CA ILE A 62 13.37 5.16 -0.11
C ILE A 62 13.30 5.90 1.23
N ALA A 63 13.40 7.23 1.24
CA ALA A 63 13.19 8.01 2.45
C ALA A 63 11.76 7.85 2.98
N ALA A 64 10.77 7.83 2.10
CA ALA A 64 9.36 7.66 2.47
C ALA A 64 9.08 6.25 3.04
N ASP A 65 9.76 5.22 2.51
CA ASP A 65 9.73 3.86 3.03
C ASP A 65 10.27 3.76 4.46
N LEU A 66 11.28 4.55 4.83
CA LEU A 66 11.76 4.62 6.21
C LEU A 66 10.83 5.50 7.08
N ALA A 67 10.42 6.66 6.55
CA ALA A 67 9.68 7.65 7.32
C ALA A 67 8.30 7.15 7.76
N ARG A 68 7.65 6.31 6.93
CA ARG A 68 6.40 5.63 7.32
C ARG A 68 6.60 4.71 8.53
N LEU A 69 7.75 4.05 8.66
CA LEU A 69 8.03 3.18 9.81
C LEU A 69 8.18 4.00 11.09
N HIS A 70 8.88 5.13 11.01
CA HIS A 70 9.00 6.06 12.12
C HIS A 70 7.63 6.63 12.53
N ALA A 71 6.77 6.96 11.56
CA ALA A 71 5.41 7.43 11.83
C ALA A 71 4.54 6.36 12.52
N LEU A 72 4.65 5.09 12.09
CA LEU A 72 3.96 3.97 12.75
C LEU A 72 4.47 3.77 14.19
N GLN A 73 5.79 3.83 14.41
CA GLN A 73 6.37 3.77 15.76
C GLN A 73 5.95 4.95 16.64
N ASP A 74 5.84 6.15 16.06
CA ASP A 74 5.33 7.34 16.75
C ASP A 74 3.88 7.14 17.20
N GLY A 75 3.03 6.51 16.36
CA GLY A 75 1.69 6.09 16.77
C GLY A 75 1.70 5.22 18.03
N PHE A 76 2.60 4.23 18.13
CA PHE A 76 2.74 3.46 19.37
C PHE A 76 3.20 4.31 20.56
N ARG A 77 4.15 5.24 20.35
CA ARG A 77 4.60 6.18 21.41
C ARG A 77 3.48 7.10 21.90
N GLN A 78 2.48 7.38 21.07
CA GLN A 78 1.29 8.14 21.43
C GLN A 78 0.21 7.31 22.14
N GLY A 79 0.43 6.00 22.33
CA GLY A 79 -0.47 5.13 23.08
C GLY A 79 -1.49 4.36 22.26
N TYR A 80 -1.42 4.42 20.92
CA TYR A 80 -2.28 3.60 20.06
C TYR A 80 -1.93 2.12 20.22
N ALA A 81 -2.95 1.27 20.21
CA ALA A 81 -2.78 -0.18 20.30
C ALA A 81 -2.62 -0.83 18.92
N THR A 82 -3.08 -0.17 17.85
CA THR A 82 -2.90 -0.60 16.47
C THR A 82 -2.55 0.60 15.61
N VAL A 83 -1.57 0.45 14.73
CA VAL A 83 -1.16 1.48 13.77
C VAL A 83 -1.16 0.89 12.38
N ILE A 84 -1.68 1.64 11.42
CA ILE A 84 -1.91 1.22 10.04
C ILE A 84 -1.36 2.28 9.12
N TRP A 85 -0.62 1.85 8.11
CA TRP A 85 -0.19 2.68 7.01
C TRP A 85 -0.94 2.29 5.74
N CYS A 86 -1.43 3.29 5.02
CA CYS A 86 -1.87 3.19 3.64
C CYS A 86 -1.08 4.20 2.81
N ASP A 87 -0.59 3.83 1.63
CA ASP A 87 -0.05 4.81 0.69
C ASP A 87 -1.17 5.77 0.21
N ALA A 88 -0.79 6.94 -0.29
CA ALA A 88 -1.76 7.95 -0.74
C ALA A 88 -2.60 7.50 -1.96
N ASP A 89 -2.06 6.59 -2.77
CA ASP A 89 -2.74 5.95 -3.89
C ASP A 89 -3.32 4.58 -3.53
N PHE A 90 -3.57 4.33 -2.23
CA PHE A 90 -4.30 3.16 -1.76
C PHE A 90 -5.80 3.46 -1.68
N LEU A 91 -6.60 2.73 -2.47
CA LEU A 91 -8.05 2.88 -2.54
C LEU A 91 -8.75 1.72 -1.81
N ILE A 92 -9.62 2.03 -0.85
CA ILE A 92 -10.52 1.05 -0.22
C ILE A 92 -11.88 1.13 -0.91
N PHE A 93 -12.14 0.18 -1.81
CA PHE A 93 -13.38 0.18 -2.59
C PHE A 93 -14.47 -0.73 -2.00
N ASN A 94 -14.13 -1.72 -1.17
CA ASN A 94 -15.08 -2.54 -0.43
C ASN A 94 -14.83 -2.47 1.10
N PRO A 95 -15.24 -1.37 1.76
CA PRO A 95 -14.89 -1.12 3.16
C PRO A 95 -15.54 -2.11 4.14
N VAL A 96 -16.67 -2.72 3.78
CA VAL A 96 -17.38 -3.69 4.64
C VAL A 96 -16.60 -4.99 4.77
N GLU A 97 -15.97 -5.45 3.68
CA GLU A 97 -15.16 -6.68 3.67
C GLU A 97 -13.66 -6.42 3.92
N PHE A 98 -13.24 -5.16 4.00
CA PHE A 98 -11.86 -4.79 4.36
C PHE A 98 -11.65 -4.81 5.88
N VAL A 99 -11.68 -6.02 6.44
CA VAL A 99 -11.58 -6.29 7.88
C VAL A 99 -10.14 -6.64 8.28
N LEU A 100 -9.63 -5.98 9.32
CA LEU A 100 -8.28 -6.22 9.81
C LEU A 100 -8.11 -7.67 10.31
N PRO A 101 -7.02 -8.37 9.96
CA PRO A 101 -6.76 -9.72 10.44
C PRO A 101 -6.47 -9.72 11.95
N ASP A 102 -6.56 -10.88 12.62
CA ASP A 102 -6.25 -11.05 14.05
C ASP A 102 -4.73 -11.25 14.34
N SER A 103 -3.87 -11.05 13.34
CA SER A 103 -2.42 -11.20 13.50
C SER A 103 -1.75 -10.00 14.18
N SER A 104 -0.63 -10.17 14.87
CA SER A 104 0.08 -9.04 15.53
C SER A 104 0.61 -8.00 14.55
N TYR A 105 0.77 -8.37 13.27
CA TYR A 105 1.05 -7.47 12.16
C TYR A 105 0.52 -8.07 10.86
N ALA A 106 0.45 -7.29 9.79
CA ALA A 106 0.14 -7.75 8.44
C ALA A 106 0.79 -6.87 7.37
N LEU A 107 1.26 -7.50 6.29
CA LEU A 107 1.70 -6.85 5.06
C LEU A 107 0.60 -6.94 3.98
N GLY A 108 0.64 -6.08 2.97
CA GLY A 108 -0.25 -6.22 1.80
C GLY A 108 0.22 -7.29 0.82
N ARG A 109 -0.71 -7.83 0.01
CA ARG A 109 -0.43 -8.85 -1.01
C ARG A 109 -0.22 -8.20 -2.38
N GLU A 110 0.92 -8.50 -2.99
CA GLU A 110 1.17 -8.17 -4.40
C GLU A 110 0.91 -9.41 -5.28
N VAL A 111 -0.02 -9.29 -6.23
CA VAL A 111 -0.17 -10.21 -7.37
C VAL A 111 0.11 -9.40 -8.63
N TRP A 112 1.38 -9.32 -9.00
CA TRP A 112 1.83 -8.43 -10.06
C TRP A 112 1.77 -9.13 -11.42
N VAL A 113 0.88 -8.68 -12.30
CA VAL A 113 0.77 -9.22 -13.66
C VAL A 113 1.52 -8.34 -14.65
N GLN A 114 2.47 -8.93 -15.38
CA GLN A 114 3.26 -8.25 -16.41
C GLN A 114 3.71 -9.23 -17.50
N ASN A 115 4.19 -8.71 -18.62
CA ASN A 115 4.87 -9.52 -19.63
C ASN A 115 6.30 -9.86 -19.17
N ASP A 116 6.71 -11.11 -19.36
CA ASP A 116 8.10 -11.53 -19.19
C ASP A 116 8.98 -11.09 -20.38
N THR A 117 10.27 -11.42 -20.35
CA THR A 117 11.23 -11.08 -21.41
C THR A 117 10.90 -11.72 -22.77
N ASN A 118 10.02 -12.73 -22.80
CA ASN A 118 9.55 -13.39 -24.02
C ASN A 118 8.14 -12.89 -24.42
N ASN A 119 7.70 -11.76 -23.87
CA ASN A 119 6.38 -11.18 -24.06
C ASN A 119 5.23 -12.13 -23.67
N ARG A 120 5.46 -13.02 -22.71
CA ARG A 120 4.42 -13.90 -22.16
C ARG A 120 3.89 -13.31 -20.86
N LEU A 121 2.58 -13.31 -20.73
CA LEU A 121 1.91 -12.83 -19.53
C LEU A 121 2.22 -13.74 -18.33
N ARG A 122 2.69 -13.15 -17.23
CA ARG A 122 3.06 -13.84 -15.99
C ARG A 122 2.54 -13.08 -14.78
N ALA A 123 2.19 -13.82 -13.74
CA ALA A 123 1.88 -13.27 -12.42
C ALA A 123 3.04 -13.57 -11.46
N TYR A 124 3.37 -12.59 -10.64
CA TYR A 124 4.36 -12.70 -9.59
C TYR A 124 3.67 -12.43 -8.25
N ARG A 125 3.69 -13.41 -7.35
CA ARG A 125 3.12 -13.28 -6.01
C ARG A 125 4.19 -12.89 -5.00
N LYS A 126 4.01 -11.73 -4.36
CA LYS A 126 4.94 -11.15 -3.36
C LYS A 126 4.16 -10.43 -2.27
N VAL A 127 4.81 -9.58 -1.48
CA VAL A 127 4.18 -8.68 -0.51
C VAL A 127 4.59 -7.24 -0.82
N HIS A 128 3.77 -6.27 -0.40
CA HIS A 128 4.06 -4.84 -0.56
C HIS A 128 3.91 -4.09 0.77
N ASN A 129 4.48 -2.89 0.83
CA ASN A 129 4.41 -1.96 1.97
C ASN A 129 3.41 -0.81 1.78
N ALA A 130 2.66 -0.79 0.67
CA ALA A 130 1.59 0.18 0.47
C ALA A 130 0.40 0.01 1.44
N PHE A 131 0.32 -1.14 2.11
CA PHE A 131 -0.48 -1.38 3.29
C PHE A 131 0.40 -2.06 4.33
N LEU A 132 0.42 -1.53 5.55
CA LEU A 132 1.08 -2.14 6.70
C LEU A 132 0.17 -2.00 7.92
N MET A 133 0.10 -3.03 8.74
CA MET A 133 -0.65 -2.98 9.99
C MET A 133 0.15 -3.65 11.11
N PHE A 134 0.17 -3.01 12.28
CA PHE A 134 0.93 -3.47 13.44
C PHE A 134 0.10 -3.28 14.72
N ARG A 135 0.15 -4.25 15.64
CA ARG A 135 -0.41 -4.14 16.99
C ARG A 135 0.69 -3.95 18.04
N ALA A 136 0.36 -3.29 19.14
CA ALA A 136 1.28 -3.14 20.25
C ALA A 136 1.78 -4.51 20.75
N GLY A 137 3.06 -4.58 21.09
CA GLY A 137 3.72 -5.83 21.52
C GLY A 137 4.23 -6.73 20.40
N ASN A 138 4.08 -6.33 19.12
CA ASN A 138 4.81 -6.98 18.02
C ASN A 138 6.27 -6.51 18.00
N ASN A 139 7.20 -7.41 17.64
CA ASN A 139 8.62 -7.07 17.49
C ASN A 139 9.03 -6.83 16.01
N PHE A 140 8.12 -7.05 15.06
CA PHE A 140 8.47 -7.01 13.64
C PHE A 140 8.70 -5.58 13.16
N LEU A 141 7.90 -4.60 13.64
CA LEU A 141 8.08 -3.20 13.24
C LEU A 141 9.48 -2.71 13.61
N ASP A 142 9.92 -2.89 14.86
CA ASP A 142 11.24 -2.42 15.31
C ASP A 142 12.37 -3.15 14.58
N PHE A 143 12.25 -4.48 14.45
CA PHE A 143 13.21 -5.27 13.66
C PHE A 143 13.30 -4.77 12.21
N TYR A 144 12.16 -4.48 11.58
CA TYR A 144 12.10 -4.02 10.20
C TYR A 144 12.73 -2.63 10.06
N THR A 145 12.38 -1.70 10.95
CA THR A 145 12.97 -0.35 10.98
C THR A 145 14.49 -0.41 11.14
N GLU A 146 14.99 -1.08 12.18
CA GLU A 146 16.44 -1.18 12.44
C GLU A 146 17.19 -1.85 11.29
N THR A 147 16.58 -2.87 10.67
CA THR A 147 17.15 -3.56 9.50
C THR A 147 17.21 -2.63 8.29
N ALA A 148 16.14 -1.86 8.04
CA ALA A 148 16.08 -0.90 6.95
C ALA A 148 17.14 0.19 7.12
N GLU A 149 17.24 0.81 8.31
CA GLU A 149 18.26 1.81 8.64
C GLU A 149 19.67 1.26 8.43
N ARG A 150 19.97 0.09 9.00
CA ARG A 150 21.28 -0.56 8.86
C ARG A 150 21.64 -0.83 7.39
N LEU A 151 20.67 -1.30 6.59
CA LEU A 151 20.90 -1.56 5.17
C LEU A 151 21.15 -0.27 4.39
N LEU A 152 20.43 0.80 4.72
CA LEU A 152 20.68 2.11 4.14
C LEU A 152 22.07 2.60 4.51
N ASP A 153 22.48 2.52 5.78
CA ASP A 153 23.81 2.96 6.24
C ASP A 153 24.94 2.21 5.53
N LEU A 154 24.86 0.88 5.48
CA LEU A 154 25.89 0.03 4.90
C LEU A 154 25.96 0.09 3.36
N ASN A 155 24.87 0.45 2.69
CA ASN A 155 24.85 0.48 1.24
C ASN A 155 25.74 1.62 0.70
N SER A 156 26.76 1.27 -0.07
CA SER A 156 27.60 2.22 -0.83
C SER A 156 27.32 2.22 -2.34
N GLY A 157 26.45 1.33 -2.81
CA GLY A 157 26.13 1.14 -4.22
C GLY A 157 24.83 1.82 -4.67
N THR A 158 24.38 1.50 -5.88
CA THR A 158 23.08 1.95 -6.38
C THR A 158 21.94 1.31 -5.59
N MET A 159 21.01 2.14 -5.11
CA MET A 159 19.81 1.65 -4.42
C MET A 159 18.66 1.58 -5.42
N PRO A 160 18.00 0.42 -5.59
CA PRO A 160 16.75 0.37 -6.32
C PRO A 160 15.62 1.02 -5.50
N PRO A 161 14.58 1.58 -6.14
CA PRO A 161 13.47 2.25 -5.44
C PRO A 161 12.78 1.39 -4.37
N GLN A 162 12.77 0.07 -4.57
CA GLN A 162 12.10 -0.90 -3.72
C GLN A 162 13.00 -1.47 -2.61
N PHE A 163 14.21 -0.91 -2.42
CA PHE A 163 15.30 -1.55 -1.66
C PHE A 163 14.88 -1.98 -0.26
N ILE A 164 14.45 -1.04 0.59
CA ILE A 164 13.99 -1.32 1.95
C ILE A 164 12.47 -1.52 2.06
N GLY A 165 11.71 -1.21 1.00
CA GLY A 165 10.28 -1.48 0.91
C GLY A 165 9.98 -2.92 0.44
N PRO A 166 9.28 -3.11 -0.70
CA PRO A 166 8.80 -4.42 -1.13
C PRO A 166 9.90 -5.48 -1.33
N LYS A 167 11.12 -5.09 -1.73
CA LYS A 167 12.21 -6.06 -1.96
C LYS A 167 12.69 -6.70 -0.66
N LEU A 168 12.93 -5.88 0.37
CA LEU A 168 13.30 -6.36 1.70
C LEU A 168 12.15 -7.16 2.33
N LEU A 169 10.93 -6.63 2.30
CA LEU A 169 9.76 -7.33 2.85
C LEU A 169 9.48 -8.67 2.17
N THR A 170 9.64 -8.76 0.84
CA THR A 170 9.50 -10.04 0.14
C THR A 170 10.58 -11.03 0.54
N ALA A 171 11.83 -10.58 0.72
CA ALA A 171 12.90 -11.44 1.22
C ALA A 171 12.59 -11.95 2.63
N LEU A 172 12.13 -11.07 3.53
CA LEU A 172 11.71 -11.44 4.89
C LEU A 172 10.52 -12.41 4.86
N HIS A 173 9.50 -12.12 4.07
CA HIS A 173 8.31 -12.97 3.94
C HIS A 173 8.66 -14.38 3.44
N ASN A 174 9.57 -14.50 2.48
CA ASN A 174 9.99 -15.81 1.96
C ASN A 174 10.71 -16.69 3.00
N ILE A 175 11.27 -16.09 4.05
CA ILE A 175 11.99 -16.80 5.12
C ILE A 175 11.09 -17.03 6.33
N ALA A 176 10.41 -15.97 6.77
CA ALA A 176 9.66 -15.94 8.03
C ALA A 176 8.15 -16.18 7.86
N LEU A 177 7.65 -16.27 6.62
CA LEU A 177 6.24 -16.41 6.30
C LEU A 177 5.37 -15.35 7.00
N CYS A 178 5.75 -14.07 6.81
CA CYS A 178 5.03 -12.93 7.39
C CYS A 178 3.52 -13.04 7.15
N PRO A 179 2.65 -12.71 8.14
CA PRO A 179 1.22 -12.61 7.92
C PRO A 179 0.90 -11.57 6.85
N VAL A 180 -0.06 -11.90 5.98
CA VAL A 180 -0.43 -11.07 4.84
C VAL A 180 -1.94 -10.84 4.87
N MET A 181 -2.35 -9.59 4.71
CA MET A 181 -3.74 -9.22 4.46
C MET A 181 -4.01 -9.39 2.96
N GLU A 182 -4.51 -10.56 2.59
CA GLU A 182 -4.73 -10.94 1.18
C GLU A 182 -5.78 -10.06 0.47
N THR A 183 -6.65 -9.37 1.22
CA THR A 183 -7.63 -8.42 0.70
C THR A 183 -7.05 -7.02 0.41
N ALA A 184 -5.84 -6.72 0.90
CA ALA A 184 -5.08 -5.51 0.60
C ALA A 184 -4.15 -5.79 -0.59
N GLY A 185 -4.57 -5.41 -1.78
CA GLY A 185 -3.90 -5.73 -3.04
C GLY A 185 -3.02 -4.62 -3.61
N MET A 186 -2.48 -4.90 -4.79
CA MET A 186 -1.81 -3.93 -5.65
C MET A 186 -2.14 -4.23 -7.11
N LEU A 187 -2.49 -3.20 -7.88
CA LEU A 187 -2.90 -3.35 -9.27
C LEU A 187 -1.75 -2.95 -10.20
N SER A 188 -1.37 -3.86 -11.11
CA SER A 188 -0.40 -3.55 -12.15
C SER A 188 -1.06 -2.81 -13.32
N PRO A 189 -0.30 -2.04 -14.12
CA PRO A 189 -0.81 -1.29 -15.27
C PRO A 189 -1.64 -2.13 -16.26
N LEU A 190 -1.23 -3.38 -16.52
CA LEU A 190 -2.00 -4.27 -17.41
C LEU A 190 -3.35 -4.67 -16.80
N VAL A 191 -3.40 -4.91 -15.48
CA VAL A 191 -4.65 -5.23 -14.78
C VAL A 191 -5.56 -4.01 -14.73
N ILE A 192 -5.02 -2.81 -14.49
CA ILE A 192 -5.77 -1.55 -14.52
C ILE A 192 -6.47 -1.37 -15.87
N ARG A 193 -5.75 -1.54 -16.98
CA ARG A 193 -6.32 -1.42 -18.34
C ARG A 193 -7.45 -2.43 -18.58
N ASP A 194 -7.29 -3.66 -18.12
CA ASP A 194 -8.32 -4.70 -18.28
C ASP A 194 -9.52 -4.49 -17.33
N LEU A 195 -9.31 -3.92 -16.15
CA LEU A 195 -10.38 -3.52 -15.22
C LEU A 195 -11.27 -2.44 -15.82
N ILE A 196 -10.68 -1.38 -16.38
CA ILE A 196 -11.42 -0.30 -17.06
C ILE A 196 -12.25 -0.86 -18.23
N LYS A 197 -11.72 -1.85 -18.96
CA LYS A 197 -12.44 -2.54 -20.04
C LYS A 197 -13.48 -3.55 -19.55
N GLY A 198 -13.47 -3.90 -18.26
CA GLY A 198 -14.29 -4.95 -17.66
C GLY A 198 -13.85 -6.39 -17.96
N GLN A 199 -12.82 -6.59 -18.78
CA GLN A 199 -12.35 -7.91 -19.22
C GLN A 199 -10.92 -7.86 -19.75
N GLY A 200 -10.24 -9.01 -19.72
CA GLY A 200 -8.97 -9.20 -20.41
C GLY A 200 -8.06 -10.23 -19.72
N ALA A 201 -7.05 -10.67 -20.46
CA ALA A 201 -6.18 -11.77 -20.03
C ALA A 201 -5.36 -11.44 -18.77
N ALA A 202 -5.00 -10.16 -18.55
CA ALA A 202 -4.29 -9.74 -17.36
C ALA A 202 -5.20 -9.75 -16.14
N LEU A 203 -6.44 -9.30 -16.28
CA LEU A 203 -7.45 -9.39 -15.23
C LEU A 203 -7.80 -10.84 -14.89
N ASP A 204 -7.96 -11.70 -15.91
CA ASP A 204 -8.26 -13.13 -15.69
C ASP A 204 -7.12 -13.85 -14.99
N LEU A 205 -5.87 -13.56 -15.38
CA LEU A 205 -4.69 -14.07 -14.70
C LEU A 205 -4.61 -13.54 -13.25
N PHE A 206 -4.81 -12.24 -13.05
CA PHE A 206 -4.83 -11.64 -11.71
C PHE A 206 -5.86 -12.32 -10.79
N ARG A 207 -7.10 -12.47 -11.26
CA ARG A 207 -8.19 -13.13 -10.51
C ARG A 207 -7.85 -14.58 -10.16
N ARG A 208 -7.25 -15.31 -11.09
CA ARG A 208 -6.86 -16.72 -10.86
C ARG A 208 -5.76 -16.87 -9.82
N GLU A 209 -4.79 -15.97 -9.82
CA GLU A 209 -3.61 -16.06 -8.96
C GLU A 209 -3.81 -15.34 -7.60
N SER A 210 -4.88 -14.54 -7.48
CA SER A 210 -5.27 -13.90 -6.23
C SER A 210 -5.94 -14.92 -5.29
N PRO A 211 -5.47 -15.08 -4.05
CA PRO A 211 -6.03 -16.06 -3.12
C PRO A 211 -7.47 -15.75 -2.70
N VAL A 212 -7.80 -14.46 -2.68
CA VAL A 212 -9.12 -13.94 -2.30
C VAL A 212 -9.46 -12.75 -3.21
N ARG A 213 -10.73 -12.33 -3.18
CA ARG A 213 -11.13 -11.07 -3.79
C ARG A 213 -10.52 -9.91 -2.98
N ILE A 214 -9.78 -9.04 -3.64
CA ILE A 214 -9.27 -7.81 -3.02
C ILE A 214 -10.42 -6.85 -2.71
N CYS A 215 -10.28 -6.11 -1.61
CA CYS A 215 -11.25 -5.11 -1.14
C CYS A 215 -10.66 -3.69 -1.13
N ALA A 216 -9.33 -3.62 -1.16
CA ALA A 216 -8.58 -2.39 -1.33
C ALA A 216 -7.34 -2.68 -2.18
N ALA A 217 -6.80 -1.66 -2.85
CA ALA A 217 -5.56 -1.82 -3.58
C ALA A 217 -4.75 -0.54 -3.70
N ASN A 218 -3.43 -0.69 -3.74
CA ASN A 218 -2.54 0.34 -4.26
C ASN A 218 -2.68 0.44 -5.79
N LEU A 219 -2.86 1.66 -6.29
CA LEU A 219 -3.10 1.95 -7.70
C LEU A 219 -1.84 2.28 -8.51
N SER A 220 -0.65 2.18 -7.90
CA SER A 220 0.67 2.29 -8.55
C SER A 220 0.89 3.60 -9.32
N SER A 221 0.53 4.74 -8.73
CA SER A 221 0.64 6.10 -9.31
C SER A 221 1.93 6.36 -10.09
N SER A 222 3.08 6.03 -9.49
CA SER A 222 4.41 6.29 -10.07
C SER A 222 4.73 5.47 -11.33
N LEU A 223 3.98 4.39 -11.58
CA LEU A 223 4.16 3.52 -12.74
C LEU A 223 3.08 3.73 -13.79
N THR A 224 1.84 4.01 -13.40
CA THR A 224 0.73 4.25 -14.33
C THR A 224 1.05 5.39 -15.28
N GLU A 225 1.64 6.49 -14.78
CA GLU A 225 2.10 7.61 -15.62
C GLU A 225 3.14 7.17 -16.66
N LYS A 226 4.14 6.36 -16.26
CA LYS A 226 5.20 5.87 -17.15
C LYS A 226 4.69 4.92 -18.21
N GLU A 227 3.63 4.18 -17.90
CA GLU A 227 2.98 3.21 -18.79
C GLU A 227 1.88 3.85 -19.63
N GLY A 228 1.68 5.17 -19.57
CA GLY A 228 0.70 5.90 -20.37
C GLY A 228 -0.75 5.61 -19.97
N ILE A 229 -1.02 5.49 -18.68
CA ILE A 229 -2.37 5.51 -18.09
C ILE A 229 -2.60 6.93 -17.59
N SER A 230 -3.63 7.59 -18.12
CA SER A 230 -3.93 8.99 -17.85
C SER A 230 -4.69 9.19 -16.54
N ASP A 231 -4.79 10.44 -16.06
CA ASP A 231 -5.64 10.78 -14.91
C ASP A 231 -7.12 10.46 -15.15
N GLU A 232 -7.58 10.57 -16.40
CA GLU A 232 -8.95 10.17 -16.80
C GLU A 232 -9.14 8.65 -16.67
N ASP A 233 -8.16 7.86 -17.13
CA ASP A 233 -8.18 6.39 -16.94
C ASP A 233 -8.22 6.02 -15.46
N MET A 234 -7.47 6.75 -14.61
CA MET A 234 -7.48 6.53 -13.16
C MET A 234 -8.84 6.90 -12.53
N GLY A 235 -9.48 7.98 -12.99
CA GLY A 235 -10.85 8.32 -12.60
C GLY A 235 -11.84 7.21 -12.93
N LEU A 236 -11.82 6.72 -14.17
CA LEU A 236 -12.66 5.61 -14.62
C LEU A 236 -12.39 4.32 -13.83
N LEU A 237 -11.12 4.01 -13.54
CA LEU A 237 -10.77 2.86 -12.71
C LEU A 237 -11.42 2.95 -11.33
N ILE A 238 -11.35 4.13 -10.68
CA ILE A 238 -11.93 4.34 -9.36
C ILE A 238 -13.44 4.14 -9.41
N GLU A 239 -14.13 4.73 -10.40
CA GLU A 239 -15.57 4.53 -10.59
C GLU A 239 -15.92 3.04 -10.71
N VAL A 240 -15.23 2.31 -11.60
CA VAL A 240 -15.44 0.87 -11.80
C VAL A 240 -15.24 0.08 -10.50
N LEU A 241 -14.19 0.37 -9.74
CA LEU A 241 -13.91 -0.33 -8.48
C LEU A 241 -14.96 -0.04 -7.40
N MET A 242 -15.41 1.22 -7.30
CA MET A 242 -16.37 1.65 -6.30
C MET A 242 -17.81 1.17 -6.60
N GLU A 243 -18.18 1.04 -7.87
CA GLU A 243 -19.48 0.49 -8.29
C GLU A 243 -19.58 -1.04 -8.15
N SER A 244 -18.43 -1.74 -8.19
CA SER A 244 -18.35 -3.20 -8.14
C SER A 244 -18.69 -3.82 -6.77
N VAL A 245 -19.07 -3.00 -5.79
CA VAL A 245 -19.48 -3.44 -4.45
C VAL A 245 -21.00 -3.47 -4.38
N PRO A 246 -21.63 -4.63 -4.08
CA PRO A 246 -23.06 -4.67 -3.84
C PRO A 246 -23.38 -3.73 -2.70
N SER A 247 -24.21 -2.72 -2.97
CA SER A 247 -24.77 -1.87 -1.91
C SER A 247 -25.43 -2.77 -0.86
N PRO A 248 -25.13 -2.61 0.45
CA PRO A 248 -25.79 -3.36 1.50
C PRO A 248 -27.30 -3.05 1.63
N LEU A 249 -27.84 -2.13 0.81
CA LEU A 249 -29.25 -1.74 0.77
C LEU A 249 -30.05 -2.35 -0.39
N ALA A 250 -29.55 -3.38 -1.07
CA ALA A 250 -30.29 -4.13 -2.09
C ALA A 250 -30.88 -5.45 -1.53
N GLY A 251 -31.78 -5.32 -0.56
CA GLY A 251 -32.80 -6.30 -0.17
C GLY A 251 -33.92 -5.47 0.47
N GLU A 252 -35.17 -5.47 0.01
CA GLU A 252 -36.05 -6.60 -0.22
C GLU A 252 -36.99 -6.33 -1.40
N GLY A 253 -37.29 -7.38 -2.16
CA GLY A 253 -38.43 -7.51 -3.07
C GLY A 253 -38.89 -8.95 -3.08
#